data_AF-A0A812TLT4-F1
#
_entry.id   AF-A0A812TLT4-F1
#
_cell.length_a   1.000
_cell.length_b   1.000
_cell.length_c   1.000
_cell.angle_alpha   90.00
_cell.angle_beta   90.00
_cell.angle_gamma   90.00
#
_symmetry.space_group_name_H-M   'P 1'
#
loop_
_entity.id
_entity.type
_entity.pdbx_description
1 polymer ?
#
loop_
_entity_poly.entity_id
_entity_poly.type
_entity_poly.pdbx_seq_one_letter_code
_entity_poly.pdbx_strand_id
1 'polypeptide(L)'
;RRIVAALREQKQAVRIVAKTHCAAQNLGQGARAADHWLRKFVRHGNVRLIDWLVVEEITQLDTALWNDIACLALNTRIRFLLLGDFRQLPAVLDSFAGAEVQRELQQAQLIKTLTRGYRHELVIFDFLRWLRIDEPDETPLNRALREAWAKFPDKRITPDTALAISHWHRIQLKKSINRTKAPAGAILFVYSPSETTKNLTNKPQTMRIWPGIRLVGAGGKICKGTFATVKTCSDEAVELEDGTVLKKDDLFKYTRLPHAVTYASCQGLTLFGHVTLCDVSSPHFTLRHLYVGSSRATRSDLLSAQTR
;
A
#
# COMPACT_ATOMS: atom_id res chain seq x y z
N ARG A 1 -0.53 -1.65 -17.59
CA ARG A 1 -1.87 -1.49 -18.22
C ARG A 1 -1.85 -1.65 -19.74
N ARG A 2 -1.08 -0.86 -20.51
CA ARG A 2 -0.98 -1.00 -21.99
C ARG A 2 -0.64 -2.41 -22.46
N ILE A 3 0.33 -3.06 -21.81
CA ILE A 3 0.69 -4.47 -22.10
C ILE A 3 -0.51 -5.41 -21.92
N VAL A 4 -1.25 -5.28 -20.82
CA VAL A 4 -2.45 -6.08 -20.55
C VAL A 4 -3.52 -5.86 -21.63
N ALA A 5 -3.74 -4.63 -22.06
CA ALA A 5 -4.70 -4.32 -23.13
C ALA A 5 -4.30 -4.98 -24.45
N ALA A 6 -3.04 -4.83 -24.87
CA ALA A 6 -2.52 -5.46 -26.08
C ALA A 6 -2.60 -7.00 -26.05
N LEU A 7 -2.30 -7.62 -24.90
CA LEU A 7 -2.46 -9.07 -24.73
C LEU A 7 -3.93 -9.51 -24.88
N ARG A 8 -4.87 -8.73 -24.33
CA ARG A 8 -6.30 -9.02 -24.44
C ARG A 8 -6.84 -8.80 -25.85
N GLU A 9 -6.35 -7.79 -26.57
CA GLU A 9 -6.64 -7.59 -27.99
C GLU A 9 -6.21 -8.79 -28.84
N GLN A 10 -5.11 -9.44 -28.45
CA GLN A 10 -4.66 -10.71 -29.02
C GLN A 10 -5.43 -11.94 -28.50
N LYS A 11 -6.59 -11.74 -27.85
CA LYS A 11 -7.44 -12.78 -27.26
C LYS A 11 -6.75 -13.67 -26.24
N GLN A 12 -5.66 -13.21 -25.63
CA GLN A 12 -4.98 -13.94 -24.56
C GLN A 12 -5.77 -13.82 -23.25
N ALA A 13 -5.91 -14.93 -22.52
CA ALA A 13 -6.51 -14.96 -21.21
C ALA A 13 -5.54 -14.42 -20.15
N VAL A 14 -5.68 -13.13 -19.82
CA VAL A 14 -4.81 -12.44 -18.85
C VAL A 14 -5.46 -12.38 -17.47
N ARG A 15 -4.81 -13.01 -16.49
CA ARG A 15 -5.12 -12.86 -15.07
C ARG A 15 -4.13 -11.91 -14.41
N ILE A 16 -4.64 -11.05 -13.55
CA ILE A 16 -3.82 -10.10 -12.81
C ILE A 16 -4.08 -10.26 -11.31
N VAL A 17 -3.00 -10.30 -10.53
CA VAL A 17 -3.04 -10.37 -9.07
C VAL A 17 -2.08 -9.36 -8.44
N ALA A 18 -2.44 -8.88 -7.25
CA ALA A 18 -1.59 -8.05 -6.40
C ALA A 18 -1.81 -8.44 -4.93
N LYS A 19 -0.84 -8.22 -4.04
CA LYS A 19 -1.00 -8.61 -2.61
C LYS A 19 -2.19 -7.90 -1.95
N THR A 20 -2.36 -6.60 -2.21
CA THR A 20 -3.38 -5.79 -1.52
C THR A 20 -4.57 -5.47 -2.40
N HIS A 21 -5.74 -5.28 -1.79
CA HIS A 21 -6.93 -4.80 -2.50
C HIS A 21 -6.71 -3.42 -3.11
N CYS A 22 -5.94 -2.55 -2.45
CA CYS A 22 -5.63 -1.23 -3.00
C CYS A 22 -4.77 -1.34 -4.27
N ALA A 23 -3.70 -2.15 -4.28
CA ALA A 23 -2.90 -2.37 -5.47
C ALA A 23 -3.76 -2.92 -6.62
N ALA A 24 -4.58 -3.94 -6.34
CA ALA A 24 -5.52 -4.49 -7.34
C ALA A 24 -6.49 -3.43 -7.88
N GLN A 25 -7.06 -2.57 -7.02
CA GLN A 25 -7.96 -1.49 -7.45
C GLN A 25 -7.20 -0.43 -8.26
N ASN A 26 -6.00 -0.04 -7.83
CA ASN A 26 -5.15 0.93 -8.49
C ASN A 26 -4.79 0.46 -9.91
N LEU A 27 -4.43 -0.81 -10.07
CA LEU A 27 -4.13 -1.36 -11.39
C LEU A 27 -5.38 -1.47 -12.27
N GLY A 28 -6.52 -1.79 -11.65
CA GLY A 28 -7.80 -1.99 -12.31
C GLY A 28 -7.81 -3.25 -13.17
N GLN A 29 -8.47 -3.20 -14.34
CA GLN A 29 -8.36 -4.27 -15.36
C GLN A 29 -8.80 -5.66 -14.86
N GLY A 30 -9.69 -5.73 -13.86
CA GLY A 30 -10.13 -7.00 -13.26
C GLY A 30 -9.08 -7.70 -12.38
N ALA A 31 -8.07 -6.97 -11.91
CA ALA A 31 -7.09 -7.47 -10.95
C ALA A 31 -7.77 -7.90 -9.65
N ARG A 32 -7.18 -8.90 -8.98
CA ARG A 32 -7.69 -9.47 -7.72
C ARG A 32 -6.61 -9.54 -6.66
N ALA A 33 -7.01 -9.57 -5.40
CA ALA A 33 -6.09 -9.89 -4.31
C ALA A 33 -5.49 -11.30 -4.53
N ALA A 34 -4.16 -11.41 -4.42
CA ALA A 34 -3.41 -12.62 -4.66
C ALA A 34 -3.86 -13.76 -3.73
N ASP A 35 -4.02 -13.48 -2.43
CA ASP A 35 -4.46 -14.46 -1.44
C ASP A 35 -5.77 -15.15 -1.83
N HIS A 36 -6.78 -14.38 -2.25
CA HIS A 36 -8.07 -14.94 -2.65
C HIS A 36 -7.96 -15.75 -3.95
N TRP A 37 -7.24 -15.25 -4.95
CA TRP A 37 -7.15 -15.93 -6.24
C TRP A 37 -6.32 -17.22 -6.16
N LEU A 38 -5.15 -17.17 -5.54
CA LEU A 38 -4.26 -18.33 -5.39
C LEU A 38 -4.93 -19.44 -4.59
N ARG A 39 -5.56 -19.11 -3.46
CA ARG A 39 -6.33 -20.07 -2.67
C ARG A 39 -7.46 -20.70 -3.47
N LYS A 40 -8.27 -19.89 -4.17
CA LYS A 40 -9.46 -20.38 -4.87
C LYS A 40 -9.13 -21.23 -6.11
N PHE A 41 -8.09 -20.87 -6.85
CA PHE A 41 -7.83 -21.46 -8.16
C PHE A 41 -6.61 -22.37 -8.18
N VAL A 42 -5.50 -21.96 -7.54
CA VAL A 42 -4.25 -22.74 -7.57
C VAL A 42 -4.32 -23.91 -6.61
N ARG A 43 -4.61 -23.66 -5.32
CA ARG A 43 -4.66 -24.72 -4.31
C ARG A 43 -5.76 -25.76 -4.54
N HIS A 44 -6.80 -25.40 -5.28
CA HIS A 44 -7.87 -26.30 -5.69
C HIS A 44 -7.66 -26.93 -7.09
N GLY A 45 -6.51 -26.72 -7.75
CA GLY A 45 -6.20 -27.36 -9.03
C GLY A 45 -7.02 -26.86 -10.23
N ASN A 46 -7.66 -25.70 -10.13
CA ASN A 46 -8.62 -25.17 -11.11
C ASN A 46 -8.04 -24.10 -12.04
N VAL A 47 -6.74 -24.15 -12.32
CA VAL A 47 -6.04 -23.17 -13.18
C VAL A 47 -6.02 -23.66 -14.63
N ARG A 48 -7.19 -23.68 -15.28
CA ARG A 48 -7.31 -24.20 -16.66
C ARG A 48 -7.46 -23.13 -17.76
N LEU A 49 -7.58 -21.84 -17.40
CA LEU A 49 -8.04 -20.79 -18.32
C LEU A 49 -7.20 -19.51 -18.29
N ILE A 50 -5.87 -19.60 -18.17
CA ILE A 50 -5.00 -18.42 -18.25
C ILE A 50 -3.79 -18.67 -19.17
N ASP A 51 -3.47 -17.70 -20.00
CA ASP A 51 -2.24 -17.64 -20.80
C ASP A 51 -1.17 -16.79 -20.10
N TRP A 52 -1.61 -15.76 -19.38
CA TRP A 52 -0.74 -14.84 -18.64
C TRP A 52 -1.17 -14.69 -17.19
N LEU A 53 -0.20 -14.82 -16.28
CA LEU A 53 -0.31 -14.33 -14.91
C LEU A 53 0.54 -13.07 -14.74
N VAL A 54 -0.14 -11.95 -14.59
CA VAL A 54 0.48 -10.67 -14.23
C VAL A 54 0.45 -10.54 -12.71
N VAL A 55 1.60 -10.29 -12.11
CA VAL A 55 1.76 -10.18 -10.66
C VAL A 55 2.34 -8.80 -10.36
N GLU A 56 1.58 -7.97 -9.63
CA GLU A 56 1.98 -6.62 -9.25
C GLU A 56 2.41 -6.54 -7.78
N GLU A 57 3.33 -5.63 -7.48
CA GLU A 57 3.94 -5.43 -6.17
C GLU A 57 4.58 -6.73 -5.64
N ILE A 58 5.40 -7.37 -6.49
CA ILE A 58 5.97 -8.70 -6.23
C ILE A 58 6.76 -8.80 -4.92
N THR A 59 7.30 -7.69 -4.43
CA THR A 59 8.05 -7.63 -3.16
C THR A 59 7.14 -7.71 -1.93
N GLN A 60 5.83 -7.50 -2.09
CA GLN A 60 4.85 -7.62 -1.00
C GLN A 60 4.29 -9.05 -0.85
N LEU A 61 4.58 -9.94 -1.80
CA LEU A 61 4.16 -11.34 -1.72
C LEU A 61 5.07 -12.08 -0.76
N ASP A 62 4.46 -12.68 0.27
CA ASP A 62 5.14 -13.60 1.18
C ASP A 62 5.49 -14.92 0.49
N THR A 63 6.37 -15.68 1.13
CA THR A 63 6.88 -16.97 0.65
C THR A 63 5.75 -17.98 0.42
N ALA A 64 4.67 -17.95 1.20
CA ALA A 64 3.54 -18.86 1.00
C ALA A 64 2.82 -18.60 -0.32
N LEU A 65 2.60 -17.33 -0.69
CA LEU A 65 2.03 -16.98 -1.99
C LEU A 65 3.00 -17.29 -3.14
N TRP A 66 4.31 -17.11 -2.94
CA TRP A 66 5.31 -17.53 -3.93
C TRP A 66 5.32 -19.03 -4.16
N ASN A 67 5.15 -19.84 -3.11
CA ASN A 67 5.04 -21.29 -3.24
C ASN A 67 3.82 -21.68 -4.09
N ASP A 68 2.66 -21.05 -3.88
CA ASP A 68 1.49 -21.28 -4.72
C ASP A 68 1.77 -20.88 -6.19
N ILE A 69 2.41 -19.72 -6.43
CA ILE A 69 2.77 -19.27 -7.78
C ILE A 69 3.78 -20.24 -8.43
N ALA A 70 4.73 -20.77 -7.66
CA ALA A 70 5.73 -21.71 -8.15
C ALA A 70 5.11 -23.00 -8.70
N CYS A 71 3.99 -23.47 -8.13
CA CYS A 71 3.25 -24.61 -8.68
C CYS A 71 2.77 -24.37 -10.12
N LEU A 72 2.55 -23.11 -10.51
CA LEU A 72 2.13 -22.76 -11.86
C LEU A 72 3.29 -22.79 -12.86
N ALA A 73 4.54 -22.72 -12.39
CA ALA A 73 5.73 -22.76 -13.24
C ALA A 73 5.84 -24.10 -14.01
N LEU A 74 5.24 -25.17 -13.49
CA LEU A 74 5.18 -26.48 -14.14
C LEU A 74 4.33 -26.48 -15.41
N ASN A 75 3.38 -25.55 -15.52
CA ASN A 75 2.57 -25.39 -16.72
C ASN A 75 3.26 -24.41 -17.69
N THR A 76 4.00 -24.96 -18.64
CA THR A 76 4.79 -24.18 -19.62
C THR A 76 3.97 -23.30 -20.56
N ARG A 77 2.63 -23.47 -20.58
CA ARG A 77 1.72 -22.59 -21.33
C ARG A 77 1.51 -21.26 -20.64
N ILE A 78 1.61 -21.21 -19.31
CA ILE A 78 1.41 -19.99 -18.52
C ILE A 78 2.67 -19.13 -18.63
N ARG A 79 2.50 -17.88 -19.02
CA ARG A 79 3.54 -16.87 -19.07
C ARG A 79 3.38 -15.91 -17.90
N PHE A 80 4.49 -15.38 -17.40
CA PHE A 80 4.49 -14.52 -16.22
C PHE A 80 4.96 -13.11 -16.58
N LEU A 81 4.25 -12.12 -16.07
CA LEU A 81 4.68 -10.72 -16.07
C LEU A 81 4.76 -10.27 -14.62
N LEU A 82 5.98 -10.17 -14.10
CA LEU A 82 6.26 -9.84 -12.71
C LEU A 82 6.62 -8.34 -12.62
N LEU A 83 5.89 -7.59 -11.81
CA LEU A 83 6.04 -6.15 -11.65
C LEU A 83 6.31 -5.81 -10.18
N GLY A 84 7.42 -5.11 -9.91
CA GLY A 84 7.73 -4.60 -8.59
C GLY A 84 9.12 -4.02 -8.53
N ASP A 85 9.48 -3.55 -7.35
CA ASP A 85 10.68 -2.76 -7.11
C ASP A 85 11.36 -3.24 -5.84
N PHE A 86 12.50 -3.92 -6.01
CA PHE A 86 13.27 -4.52 -4.92
C PHE A 86 13.87 -3.49 -3.95
N ARG A 87 13.89 -2.21 -4.32
CA ARG A 87 14.31 -1.10 -3.45
C ARG A 87 13.23 -0.69 -2.43
N GLN A 88 12.00 -1.18 -2.57
CA GLN A 88 10.91 -0.94 -1.62
C GLN A 88 11.00 -1.88 -0.40
N LEU A 89 10.02 -1.82 0.51
CA LEU A 89 10.00 -2.71 1.67
C LEU A 89 9.65 -4.16 1.25
N PRO A 90 10.22 -5.17 1.93
CA PRO A 90 9.90 -6.57 1.69
C PRO A 90 8.52 -6.94 2.24
N ALA A 91 8.11 -8.18 1.99
CA ALA A 91 6.87 -8.73 2.53
C ALA A 91 6.87 -8.68 4.07
N VAL A 92 5.74 -8.26 4.62
CA VAL A 92 5.58 -8.09 6.07
C VAL A 92 5.42 -9.46 6.73
N LEU A 93 6.26 -9.73 7.75
CA LEU A 93 6.26 -10.99 8.52
C LEU A 93 6.45 -12.23 7.64
N ASP A 94 7.32 -12.13 6.64
CA ASP A 94 7.62 -13.28 5.78
C ASP A 94 8.36 -14.36 6.55
N SER A 95 7.90 -15.60 6.40
CA SER A 95 8.45 -16.75 7.10
C SER A 95 8.22 -18.03 6.31
N PHE A 96 9.13 -18.98 6.49
CA PHE A 96 9.01 -20.33 5.95
C PHE A 96 9.25 -21.35 7.06
N ALA A 97 8.29 -22.27 7.24
CA ALA A 97 8.33 -23.28 8.30
C ALA A 97 8.59 -22.71 9.71
N GLY A 98 8.06 -21.51 10.00
CA GLY A 98 8.21 -20.85 11.30
C GLY A 98 9.53 -20.08 11.50
N ALA A 99 10.41 -20.06 10.50
CA ALA A 99 11.66 -19.30 10.52
C ALA A 99 11.59 -18.09 9.58
N GLU A 100 12.34 -17.05 9.91
CA GLU A 100 12.53 -15.90 9.02
C GLU A 100 13.23 -16.33 7.72
N VAL A 101 12.78 -15.77 6.60
CA VAL A 101 13.34 -16.07 5.29
C VAL A 101 14.73 -15.43 5.17
N GLN A 102 15.76 -16.26 5.05
CA GLN A 102 17.16 -15.79 5.05
C GLN A 102 17.66 -15.30 3.68
N ARG A 103 16.99 -15.67 2.59
CA ARG A 103 17.39 -15.28 1.22
C ARG A 103 16.39 -14.33 0.62
N GLU A 104 16.90 -13.23 0.07
CA GLU A 104 16.05 -12.26 -0.61
C GLU A 104 15.44 -12.83 -1.89
N LEU A 105 14.19 -12.45 -2.14
CA LEU A 105 13.46 -12.81 -3.35
C LEU A 105 14.21 -12.42 -4.64
N GLN A 106 14.98 -11.33 -4.62
CA GLN A 106 15.77 -10.87 -5.76
C GLN A 106 16.82 -11.90 -6.21
N GLN A 107 17.32 -12.71 -5.28
CA GLN A 107 18.32 -13.74 -5.53
C GLN A 107 17.67 -15.09 -5.87
N ALA A 108 16.34 -15.20 -5.81
CA ALA A 108 15.64 -16.45 -6.02
C ALA A 108 15.67 -16.86 -7.50
N GLN A 109 16.15 -18.09 -7.76
CA GLN A 109 16.11 -18.71 -9.08
C GLN A 109 14.68 -18.79 -9.65
N LEU A 110 13.67 -18.84 -8.78
CA LEU A 110 12.25 -18.84 -9.17
C LEU A 110 11.91 -17.65 -10.08
N ILE A 111 12.32 -16.43 -9.73
CA ILE A 111 12.03 -15.23 -10.53
C ILE A 111 12.67 -15.37 -11.93
N LYS A 112 13.91 -15.84 -11.99
CA LYS A 112 14.62 -16.09 -13.25
C LYS A 112 13.90 -17.15 -14.09
N THR A 113 13.41 -18.22 -13.47
CA THR A 113 12.65 -19.29 -14.15
C THR A 113 11.33 -18.77 -14.70
N LEU A 114 10.51 -18.09 -13.87
CA LEU A 114 9.20 -17.58 -14.27
C LEU A 114 9.28 -16.55 -15.40
N THR A 115 10.31 -15.71 -15.39
CA THR A 115 10.55 -14.65 -16.38
C THR A 115 11.39 -15.11 -17.56
N ARG A 116 11.88 -16.37 -17.57
CA ARG A 116 12.85 -16.88 -18.55
C ARG A 116 14.11 -16.01 -18.66
N GLY A 117 14.50 -15.38 -17.56
CA GLY A 117 15.66 -14.48 -17.47
C GLY A 117 15.45 -13.06 -17.99
N TYR A 118 14.27 -12.71 -18.52
CA TYR A 118 13.99 -11.36 -18.97
C TYR A 118 13.74 -10.42 -17.79
N ARG A 119 14.53 -9.35 -17.70
CA ARG A 119 14.38 -8.28 -16.72
C ARG A 119 14.52 -6.93 -17.41
N HIS A 120 13.57 -6.04 -17.16
CA HIS A 120 13.62 -4.66 -17.61
C HIS A 120 13.45 -3.75 -16.40
N GLU A 121 14.32 -2.76 -16.29
CA GLU A 121 14.20 -1.71 -15.29
C GLU A 121 13.56 -0.47 -15.92
N LEU A 122 12.57 0.10 -15.24
CA LEU A 122 11.92 1.32 -15.66
C LEU A 122 12.61 2.53 -15.01
N VAL A 123 12.66 3.63 -15.75
CA VAL A 123 13.18 4.90 -15.23
C VAL A 123 12.25 5.41 -14.13
N ILE A 124 12.82 5.53 -12.93
CA ILE A 124 12.20 6.17 -11.78
C ILE A 124 12.73 7.61 -11.64
N PHE A 125 12.07 8.39 -10.80
CA PHE A 125 12.46 9.76 -10.43
C PHE A 125 13.94 9.85 -10.03
N ASP A 126 14.68 10.84 -10.55
CA ASP A 126 16.14 10.94 -10.42
C ASP A 126 16.64 10.90 -8.97
N PHE A 127 15.91 11.53 -8.04
CA PHE A 127 16.24 11.48 -6.62
C PHE A 127 16.19 10.05 -6.08
N LEU A 128 15.16 9.26 -6.43
CA LEU A 128 15.03 7.88 -5.97
C LEU A 128 16.15 6.99 -6.52
N ARG A 129 16.53 7.21 -7.79
CA ARG A 129 17.67 6.54 -8.41
C ARG A 129 18.99 6.90 -7.72
N TRP A 130 19.17 8.18 -7.38
CA TRP A 130 20.36 8.68 -6.70
C TRP A 130 20.57 8.06 -5.30
N LEU A 131 19.50 7.58 -4.63
CA LEU A 131 19.63 6.90 -3.34
C LEU A 131 20.45 5.61 -3.42
N ARG A 132 20.44 4.91 -4.58
CA ARG A 132 21.24 3.69 -4.82
C ARG A 132 21.01 2.58 -3.78
N ILE A 133 19.75 2.34 -3.46
CA ILE A 133 19.36 1.35 -2.46
C ILE A 133 19.87 -0.04 -2.85
N ASP A 134 20.53 -0.72 -1.91
CA ASP A 134 21.17 -2.03 -2.07
C ASP A 134 22.32 -2.09 -3.08
N GLU A 135 22.86 -0.95 -3.49
CA GLU A 135 24.06 -0.88 -4.34
C GLU A 135 25.33 -0.72 -3.48
N PRO A 136 26.52 -1.13 -3.97
CA PRO A 136 27.76 -1.01 -3.21
C PRO A 136 28.11 0.41 -2.74
N ASP A 137 27.62 1.42 -3.46
CA ASP A 137 27.77 2.84 -3.18
C ASP A 137 26.44 3.51 -2.78
N GLU A 138 25.62 2.77 -2.01
CA GLU A 138 24.38 3.27 -1.39
C GLU A 138 24.60 4.59 -0.64
N THR A 139 23.70 5.55 -0.86
CA THR A 139 23.80 6.87 -0.24
C THR A 139 23.56 6.78 1.27
N PRO A 140 24.50 7.25 2.12
CA PRO A 140 24.29 7.27 3.57
C PRO A 140 23.04 8.07 3.95
N LEU A 141 22.23 7.53 4.88
CA LEU A 141 20.93 8.12 5.26
C LEU A 141 21.02 9.60 5.64
N ASN A 142 22.07 10.01 6.37
CA ASN A 142 22.27 11.41 6.77
C ASN A 142 22.48 12.35 5.57
N ARG A 143 23.18 11.90 4.53
CA ARG A 143 23.36 12.63 3.27
C ARG A 143 22.05 12.65 2.50
N ALA A 144 21.34 11.52 2.46
CA ALA A 144 20.06 11.40 1.78
C ALA A 144 19.00 12.33 2.37
N LEU A 145 18.95 12.46 3.70
CA LEU A 145 18.04 13.35 4.41
C LEU A 145 18.34 14.83 4.14
N ARG A 146 19.62 15.23 4.10
CA ARG A 146 19.99 16.61 3.73
C ARG A 146 19.51 16.96 2.32
N GLU A 147 19.73 16.07 1.38
CA GLU A 147 19.26 16.24 0.00
C GLU A 147 17.72 16.26 -0.05
N ALA A 148 17.05 15.38 0.69
CA ALA A 148 15.60 15.35 0.79
C ALA A 148 15.03 16.65 1.36
N TRP A 149 15.65 17.24 2.39
CA TRP A 149 15.19 18.51 2.95
C TRP A 149 15.41 19.69 2.01
N ALA A 150 16.51 19.69 1.23
CA ALA A 150 16.72 20.70 0.20
C ALA A 150 15.67 20.58 -0.93
N LYS A 151 15.31 19.35 -1.31
CA LYS A 151 14.40 19.07 -2.43
C LYS A 151 12.92 19.13 -2.04
N PHE A 152 12.59 18.78 -0.80
CA PHE A 152 11.24 18.67 -0.23
C PHE A 152 11.19 19.40 1.12
N PRO A 153 11.32 20.73 1.11
CA PRO A 153 11.39 21.51 2.35
C PRO A 153 10.14 21.31 3.21
N ASP A 154 10.33 21.37 4.53
CA ASP A 154 9.22 21.31 5.47
C ASP A 154 8.32 22.53 5.31
N LYS A 155 7.14 22.31 4.75
CA LYS A 155 6.16 23.37 4.50
C LYS A 155 5.42 23.81 5.76
N ARG A 156 5.46 23.04 6.85
CA ARG A 156 4.71 23.28 8.09
C ARG A 156 3.21 23.53 7.88
N ILE A 157 2.65 22.98 6.82
CA ILE A 157 1.20 23.00 6.52
C ILE A 157 0.57 21.69 6.97
N THR A 158 -0.75 21.71 7.17
CA THR A 158 -1.49 20.47 7.49
C THR A 158 -1.53 19.55 6.26
N PRO A 159 -0.96 18.33 6.32
CA PRO A 159 -0.92 17.45 5.16
C PRO A 159 -2.27 16.82 4.83
N ASP A 160 -2.41 16.34 3.60
CA ASP A 160 -3.47 15.41 3.20
C ASP A 160 -3.20 14.01 3.75
N THR A 161 -1.95 13.56 3.69
CA THR A 161 -1.51 12.32 4.31
C THR A 161 -0.13 12.47 4.93
N ALA A 162 -0.01 12.12 6.21
CA ALA A 162 1.28 11.99 6.89
C ALA A 162 1.76 10.52 6.88
N LEU A 163 3.05 10.31 6.64
CA LEU A 163 3.69 9.00 6.76
C LEU A 163 4.44 8.93 8.08
N ALA A 164 4.09 7.95 8.91
CA ALA A 164 4.70 7.75 10.22
C ALA A 164 5.36 6.37 10.32
N ILE A 165 6.37 6.26 11.18
CA ILE A 165 6.98 4.97 11.51
C ILE A 165 6.07 4.21 12.48
N SER A 166 5.72 4.84 13.60
CA SER A 166 5.00 4.15 14.68
C SER A 166 3.48 4.24 14.55
N HIS A 167 2.77 3.18 14.96
CA HIS A 167 1.31 3.20 15.07
C HIS A 167 0.81 4.24 16.08
N TRP A 168 1.56 4.47 17.15
CA TRP A 168 1.24 5.47 18.17
C TRP A 168 1.22 6.87 17.56
N HIS A 169 2.30 7.28 16.90
CA HIS A 169 2.37 8.61 16.28
C HIS A 169 1.34 8.77 15.17
N ARG A 170 1.14 7.73 14.35
CA ARG A 170 0.07 7.70 13.34
C ARG A 170 -1.31 8.03 13.92
N ILE A 171 -1.67 7.49 15.10
CA ILE A 171 -2.97 7.77 15.74
C ILE A 171 -3.05 9.24 16.17
N GLN A 172 -1.96 9.80 16.72
CA GLN A 172 -1.91 11.22 17.11
C GLN A 172 -2.05 12.15 15.89
N LEU A 173 -1.32 11.86 14.80
CA LEU A 173 -1.41 12.61 13.54
C LEU A 173 -2.83 12.56 12.98
N LYS A 174 -3.45 11.38 12.91
CA LYS A 174 -4.84 11.24 12.47
C LYS A 174 -5.77 12.13 13.28
N LYS A 175 -5.66 12.11 14.61
CA LYS A 175 -6.50 12.90 15.51
C LYS A 175 -6.30 14.41 15.28
N SER A 176 -5.04 14.85 15.21
CA SER A 176 -4.69 16.26 15.02
C SER A 176 -5.16 16.79 13.66
N ILE A 177 -4.84 16.08 12.57
CA ILE A 177 -5.20 16.49 11.21
C ILE A 177 -6.71 16.45 11.02
N ASN A 178 -7.40 15.42 11.50
CA ASN A 178 -8.86 15.32 11.40
C ASN A 178 -9.56 16.46 12.13
N ARG A 179 -9.07 16.85 13.32
CA ARG A 179 -9.59 18.02 14.04
C ARG A 179 -9.34 19.32 13.29
N THR A 180 -8.14 19.48 12.73
CA THR A 180 -7.73 20.71 12.03
C THR A 180 -8.48 20.89 10.71
N LYS A 181 -8.76 19.79 9.98
CA LYS A 181 -9.48 19.82 8.70
C LYS A 181 -11.01 19.81 8.84
N ALA A 182 -11.54 19.55 10.04
CA ALA A 182 -12.96 19.45 10.24
C ALA A 182 -13.64 20.82 10.01
N PRO A 183 -14.62 20.93 9.10
CA PRO A 183 -15.45 22.13 8.99
C PRO A 183 -16.37 22.28 10.20
N ALA A 184 -17.01 23.45 10.33
CA ALA A 184 -17.94 23.75 11.43
C ALA A 184 -19.11 22.74 11.54
N GLY A 185 -19.56 22.17 10.41
CA GLY A 185 -20.64 21.17 10.36
C GLY A 185 -20.19 19.71 10.52
N ALA A 186 -18.94 19.45 10.92
CA ALA A 186 -18.45 18.08 11.07
C ALA A 186 -19.04 17.39 12.31
N ILE A 187 -19.51 16.16 12.14
CA ILE A 187 -20.12 15.34 13.19
C ILE A 187 -19.04 14.53 13.92
N LEU A 188 -19.05 14.56 15.25
CA LEU A 188 -18.10 13.84 16.09
C LEU A 188 -18.63 12.46 16.48
N PHE A 189 -18.08 11.42 15.87
CA PHE A 189 -18.31 10.05 16.28
C PHE A 189 -17.30 9.64 17.36
N VAL A 190 -17.78 9.47 18.58
CA VAL A 190 -16.96 9.01 19.72
C VAL A 190 -16.79 7.51 19.71
N TYR A 191 -15.54 7.06 19.67
CA TYR A 191 -15.18 5.65 19.75
C TYR A 191 -15.00 5.20 21.20
N SER A 192 -15.67 4.12 21.56
CA SER A 192 -15.51 3.44 22.85
C SER A 192 -14.74 2.13 22.64
N PRO A 193 -13.50 1.99 23.17
CA PRO A 193 -12.73 0.76 23.02
C PRO A 193 -13.44 -0.44 23.67
N SER A 194 -13.50 -1.55 22.94
CA SER A 194 -13.92 -2.84 23.48
C SER A 194 -12.71 -3.75 23.73
N GLU A 195 -12.90 -4.79 24.55
CA GLU A 195 -11.89 -5.81 24.82
C GLU A 195 -11.37 -6.48 23.54
N THR A 196 -12.26 -6.75 22.58
CA THR A 196 -11.95 -7.33 21.26
C THR A 196 -11.07 -6.44 20.38
N THR A 197 -10.91 -5.15 20.71
CA THR A 197 -10.12 -4.20 19.91
C THR A 197 -8.76 -3.85 20.55
N LYS A 198 -8.47 -4.33 21.76
CA LYS A 198 -7.23 -4.03 22.51
C LYS A 198 -5.97 -4.40 21.72
N ASN A 199 -6.00 -5.52 21.00
CA ASN A 199 -4.84 -6.09 20.31
C ASN A 199 -4.78 -5.80 18.80
N LEU A 200 -5.69 -4.97 18.27
CA LEU A 200 -5.64 -4.60 16.87
C LEU A 200 -4.48 -3.62 16.62
N THR A 201 -3.67 -3.87 15.59
CA THR A 201 -2.62 -2.93 15.15
C THR A 201 -3.23 -1.70 14.46
N ASN A 202 -4.29 -1.91 13.68
CA ASN A 202 -5.05 -0.83 13.03
C ASN A 202 -6.29 -0.44 13.86
N LYS A 203 -6.07 0.12 15.06
CA LYS A 203 -7.16 0.51 15.98
C LYS A 203 -8.10 1.56 15.37
N PRO A 204 -9.42 1.46 15.60
CA PRO A 204 -10.33 2.59 15.40
C PRO A 204 -10.00 3.71 16.39
N GLN A 205 -10.55 4.89 16.13
CA GLN A 205 -10.39 6.06 16.98
C GLN A 205 -11.62 6.95 16.82
N THR A 206 -11.81 7.90 17.73
CA THR A 206 -12.79 8.98 17.57
C THR A 206 -12.52 9.76 16.29
N MET A 207 -13.58 10.07 15.54
CA MET A 207 -13.50 10.68 14.20
C MET A 207 -14.49 11.82 14.07
N ARG A 208 -14.07 12.93 13.48
CA ARG A 208 -14.95 13.94 12.89
C ARG A 208 -15.20 13.57 11.43
N ILE A 209 -16.46 13.52 11.04
CA ILE A 209 -16.91 13.13 9.69
C ILE A 209 -17.72 14.28 9.09
N TRP A 210 -17.57 14.51 7.79
CA TRP A 210 -18.32 15.51 7.04
C TRP A 210 -18.48 15.04 5.58
N PRO A 211 -19.49 15.54 4.83
CA PRO A 211 -19.60 15.29 3.40
C PRO A 211 -18.31 15.65 2.64
N GLY A 212 -17.86 14.75 1.77
CA GLY A 212 -16.62 14.90 1.00
C GLY A 212 -15.36 14.37 1.68
N ILE A 213 -15.38 13.99 2.97
CA ILE A 213 -14.20 13.34 3.58
C ILE A 213 -13.99 11.95 2.97
N ARG A 214 -12.75 11.61 2.66
CA ARG A 214 -12.37 10.24 2.29
C ARG A 214 -12.09 9.41 3.53
N LEU A 215 -12.45 8.14 3.51
CA LEU A 215 -12.17 7.14 4.54
C LEU A 215 -11.41 5.96 3.91
N VAL A 216 -10.61 5.27 4.72
CA VAL A 216 -9.87 4.07 4.30
C VAL A 216 -10.57 2.83 4.85
N GLY A 217 -10.87 1.87 3.99
CA GLY A 217 -11.48 0.62 4.39
C GLY A 217 -10.58 -0.23 5.28
N ALA A 218 -11.20 -0.90 6.25
CA ALA A 218 -10.56 -1.75 7.24
C ALA A 218 -10.96 -3.23 7.08
N GLY A 219 -11.70 -3.58 6.01
CA GLY A 219 -12.24 -4.91 5.74
C GLY A 219 -13.77 -4.94 5.88
N GLY A 220 -14.37 -6.09 5.57
CA GLY A 220 -15.84 -6.26 5.65
C GLY A 220 -16.57 -5.47 4.57
N LYS A 221 -17.48 -4.57 4.98
CA LYS A 221 -18.29 -3.75 4.05
C LYS A 221 -17.42 -2.88 3.12
N ILE A 222 -16.28 -2.42 3.60
CA ILE A 222 -15.32 -1.62 2.81
C ILE A 222 -13.99 -2.37 2.75
N CYS A 223 -13.54 -2.70 1.53
CA CYS A 223 -12.32 -3.48 1.33
C CYS A 223 -11.09 -2.83 2.00
N LYS A 224 -10.21 -3.66 2.56
CA LYS A 224 -9.04 -3.17 3.30
C LYS A 224 -8.12 -2.34 2.40
N GLY A 225 -7.82 -1.11 2.81
CA GLY A 225 -6.90 -0.22 2.11
C GLY A 225 -7.51 0.50 0.90
N THR A 226 -8.78 0.25 0.55
CA THR A 226 -9.48 1.02 -0.49
C THR A 226 -10.02 2.32 0.11
N PHE A 227 -10.23 3.34 -0.73
CA PHE A 227 -10.80 4.62 -0.29
C PHE A 227 -12.27 4.71 -0.64
N ALA A 228 -13.07 5.24 0.28
CA ALA A 228 -14.48 5.55 0.07
C ALA A 228 -14.75 7.00 0.51
N THR A 229 -15.55 7.74 -0.26
CA THR A 229 -15.90 9.13 0.05
C THR A 229 -17.26 9.18 0.73
N VAL A 230 -17.36 10.00 1.77
CA VAL A 230 -18.64 10.26 2.45
C VAL A 230 -19.48 11.20 1.60
N LYS A 231 -20.70 10.78 1.29
CA LYS A 231 -21.69 11.57 0.55
C LYS A 231 -22.51 12.44 1.52
N THR A 232 -23.06 11.83 2.56
CA THR A 232 -23.82 12.52 3.62
C THR A 232 -23.50 11.88 4.98
N CYS A 233 -23.72 12.62 6.07
CA CYS A 233 -23.63 12.08 7.41
C CYS A 233 -24.65 12.75 8.34
N SER A 234 -25.19 11.97 9.25
CA SER A 234 -26.01 12.41 10.39
C SER A 234 -25.40 11.87 11.69
N ASP A 235 -26.01 12.18 12.83
CA ASP A 235 -25.55 11.64 14.13
C ASP A 235 -25.71 10.10 14.23
N GLU A 236 -26.54 9.51 13.37
CA GLU A 236 -26.88 8.09 13.40
C GLU A 236 -26.07 7.26 12.39
N ALA A 237 -25.81 7.82 11.21
CA ALA A 237 -25.24 7.08 10.09
C ALA A 237 -24.42 7.94 9.12
N VAL A 238 -23.56 7.26 8.38
CA VAL A 238 -22.73 7.83 7.31
C VAL A 238 -23.08 7.10 6.01
N GLU A 239 -23.48 7.85 4.98
CA GLU A 239 -23.72 7.33 3.62
C GLU A 239 -22.48 7.60 2.76
N LEU A 240 -22.00 6.58 2.08
CA LEU A 240 -20.89 6.67 1.13
C LEU A 240 -21.41 6.93 -0.29
N GLU A 241 -20.54 7.40 -1.18
CA GLU A 241 -20.89 7.69 -2.59
C GLU A 241 -21.44 6.47 -3.34
N ASP A 242 -21.07 5.25 -2.95
CA ASP A 242 -21.56 4.00 -3.53
C ASP A 242 -22.93 3.55 -2.97
N GLY A 243 -23.55 4.35 -2.12
CA GLY A 243 -24.82 4.05 -1.45
C GLY A 243 -24.68 3.18 -0.19
N THR A 244 -23.47 2.77 0.19
CA THR A 244 -23.25 2.03 1.43
C THR A 244 -23.55 2.90 2.64
N VAL A 245 -24.43 2.43 3.52
CA VAL A 245 -24.76 3.08 4.79
C VAL A 245 -24.04 2.40 5.95
N LEU A 246 -23.30 3.19 6.73
CA LEU A 246 -22.55 2.77 7.90
C LEU A 246 -23.13 3.43 9.15
N LYS A 247 -23.71 2.63 10.04
CA LYS A 247 -24.02 3.08 11.41
C LYS A 247 -22.73 3.28 12.20
N LYS A 248 -22.81 3.92 13.37
CA LYS A 248 -21.66 4.20 14.25
C LYS A 248 -20.70 3.02 14.45
N ASP A 249 -21.20 1.83 14.78
CA ASP A 249 -20.34 0.66 15.01
C ASP A 249 -19.69 0.15 13.71
N ASP A 250 -20.44 0.17 12.61
CA ASP A 250 -19.94 -0.21 11.29
C ASP A 250 -18.87 0.78 10.78
N LEU A 251 -19.04 2.08 11.06
CA LEU A 251 -18.06 3.11 10.73
C LEU A 251 -16.70 2.78 11.37
N PHE A 252 -16.68 2.49 12.67
CA PHE A 252 -15.45 2.12 13.37
C PHE A 252 -14.94 0.73 13.02
N LYS A 253 -15.82 -0.21 12.69
CA LYS A 253 -15.41 -1.57 12.32
C LYS A 253 -14.76 -1.61 10.94
N TYR A 254 -15.34 -0.91 9.96
CA TYR A 254 -14.99 -1.05 8.55
C TYR A 254 -14.20 0.12 7.97
N THR A 255 -13.97 1.22 8.70
CA THR A 255 -13.24 2.38 8.16
C THR A 255 -12.22 2.99 9.12
N ARG A 256 -11.26 3.75 8.58
CA ARG A 256 -10.27 4.55 9.32
C ARG A 256 -10.08 5.90 8.65
N LEU A 257 -9.64 6.89 9.43
CA LEU A 257 -9.21 8.18 8.88
C LEU A 257 -8.03 8.01 7.90
N PRO A 258 -8.00 8.74 6.78
CA PRO A 258 -6.96 8.62 5.76
C PRO A 258 -5.70 9.43 6.09
N HIS A 259 -5.78 10.36 7.03
CA HIS A 259 -4.80 11.44 7.22
C HIS A 259 -3.40 10.99 7.63
N ALA A 260 -3.23 9.75 8.09
CA ALA A 260 -1.90 9.20 8.30
C ALA A 260 -1.86 7.68 8.06
N VAL A 261 -0.77 7.20 7.49
CA VAL A 261 -0.50 5.77 7.29
C VAL A 261 0.92 5.46 7.70
N THR A 262 1.22 4.20 8.01
CA THR A 262 2.61 3.82 8.26
C THR A 262 3.36 3.66 6.94
N TYR A 263 4.68 3.84 6.94
CA TYR A 263 5.50 3.57 5.75
C TYR A 263 5.28 2.16 5.19
N ALA A 264 5.21 1.14 6.04
CA ALA A 264 4.89 -0.23 5.62
C ALA A 264 3.49 -0.35 4.97
N SER A 265 2.50 0.42 5.45
CA SER A 265 1.14 0.39 4.92
C SER A 265 0.94 1.27 3.68
N CYS A 266 1.89 2.14 3.34
CA CYS A 266 1.77 3.04 2.19
C CYS A 266 2.27 2.44 0.88
N GLN A 267 3.03 1.35 0.95
CA GLN A 267 3.54 0.65 -0.23
C GLN A 267 2.38 0.14 -1.11
N GLY A 268 2.48 0.38 -2.42
CA GLY A 268 1.41 0.13 -3.39
C GLY A 268 0.31 1.21 -3.42
N LEU A 269 0.36 2.23 -2.55
CA LEU A 269 -0.55 3.37 -2.60
C LEU A 269 0.01 4.48 -3.50
N THR A 270 -0.89 5.16 -4.20
CA THR A 270 -0.65 6.52 -4.73
C THR A 270 -1.39 7.49 -3.82
N LEU A 271 -0.67 8.42 -3.21
CA LEU A 271 -1.24 9.39 -2.27
C LEU A 271 -1.50 10.71 -2.99
N PHE A 272 -2.75 11.16 -2.92
CA PHE A 272 -3.20 12.40 -3.54
C PHE A 272 -3.11 13.56 -2.56
N GLY A 273 -2.80 14.74 -3.08
CA GLY A 273 -2.58 15.93 -2.28
C GLY A 273 -1.20 15.96 -1.61
N HIS A 274 -1.07 16.81 -0.60
CA HIS A 274 0.18 17.04 0.11
C HIS A 274 0.53 15.86 1.04
N VAL A 275 1.71 15.28 0.85
CA VAL A 275 2.26 14.19 1.63
C VAL A 275 3.42 14.69 2.47
N THR A 276 3.40 14.39 3.77
CA THR A 276 4.51 14.73 4.67
C THR A 276 5.17 13.47 5.21
N LEU A 277 6.49 13.39 5.05
CA LEU A 277 7.34 12.38 5.66
C LEU A 277 7.60 12.79 7.12
N CYS A 278 6.94 12.13 8.06
CA CYS A 278 7.18 12.29 9.49
C CYS A 278 8.18 11.22 9.98
N ASP A 279 8.62 11.38 11.22
CA ASP A 279 9.52 10.45 11.92
C ASP A 279 10.89 10.24 11.25
N VAL A 280 11.35 11.19 10.43
CA VAL A 280 12.64 11.07 9.71
C VAL A 280 13.86 11.05 10.63
N SER A 281 13.68 11.47 11.89
CA SER A 281 14.68 11.41 12.96
C SER A 281 14.61 10.14 13.81
N SER A 282 13.64 9.25 13.54
CA SER A 282 13.49 8.00 14.29
C SER A 282 14.69 7.07 14.05
N PRO A 283 15.18 6.35 15.08
CA PRO A 283 16.23 5.35 14.90
C PRO A 283 15.81 4.17 14.00
N HIS A 284 14.51 3.99 13.79
CA HIS A 284 13.95 2.96 12.90
C HIS A 284 13.70 3.48 11.48
N PHE A 285 13.93 4.78 11.23
CA PHE A 285 13.82 5.34 9.89
C PHE A 285 15.06 4.97 9.07
N THR A 286 14.86 4.43 7.88
CA THR A 286 15.94 3.94 7.00
C THR A 286 15.86 4.58 5.63
N LEU A 287 16.88 4.35 4.79
CA LEU A 287 16.89 4.84 3.42
C LEU A 287 15.70 4.31 2.59
N ARG A 288 15.29 3.06 2.83
CA ARG A 288 14.08 2.48 2.23
C ARG A 288 12.81 3.20 2.65
N HIS A 289 12.71 3.70 3.89
CA HIS A 289 11.55 4.50 4.32
C HIS A 289 11.49 5.82 3.54
N LEU A 290 12.64 6.48 3.34
CA LEU A 290 12.73 7.68 2.52
C LEU A 290 12.33 7.40 1.06
N TYR A 291 12.83 6.32 0.48
CA TYR A 291 12.49 5.92 -0.89
C TYR A 291 11.00 5.58 -1.06
N VAL A 292 10.47 4.72 -0.19
CA VAL A 292 9.06 4.33 -0.23
C VAL A 292 8.17 5.54 -0.03
N GLY A 293 8.44 6.37 0.98
CA GLY A 293 7.64 7.56 1.26
C GLY A 293 7.67 8.58 0.11
N SER A 294 8.86 8.85 -0.42
CA SER A 294 9.03 9.83 -1.51
C SER A 294 8.38 9.39 -2.82
N SER A 295 8.26 8.07 -3.04
CA SER A 295 7.62 7.50 -4.24
C SER A 295 6.08 7.46 -4.17
N ARG A 296 5.46 7.82 -3.04
CA ARG A 296 3.99 7.78 -2.91
C ARG A 296 3.29 9.04 -3.42
N ALA A 297 3.98 10.18 -3.37
CA ALA A 297 3.42 11.45 -3.82
C ALA A 297 3.31 11.47 -5.36
N THR A 298 2.23 12.04 -5.87
CA THR A 298 2.00 12.15 -7.32
C THR A 298 2.96 13.11 -8.01
N ARG A 299 3.52 14.07 -7.26
CA ARG A 299 4.49 15.07 -7.74
C ARG A 299 5.43 15.47 -6.62
N SER A 300 6.62 15.94 -6.98
CA SER A 300 7.64 16.37 -6.01
C SER A 300 7.24 17.60 -5.20
N ASP A 301 6.49 18.53 -5.80
CA ASP A 301 6.02 19.75 -5.13
C ASP A 301 4.94 19.46 -4.07
N LEU A 302 4.33 18.27 -4.09
CA LEU A 302 3.35 17.83 -3.11
C LEU A 302 4.00 17.05 -1.95
N LEU A 303 5.31 16.89 -1.94
CA LEU A 303 6.04 16.19 -0.89
C LEU A 303 6.74 17.19 0.03
N SER A 304 6.69 16.93 1.34
CA SER A 304 7.54 17.59 2.33
C SER A 304 8.18 16.56 3.25
N ALA A 305 9.39 16.84 3.74
CA ALA A 305 10.06 16.05 4.76
C ALA A 305 10.22 16.89 6.03
N GLN A 306 9.74 16.38 7.17
CA GLN A 306 9.82 17.12 8.42
C GLN A 306 11.28 17.38 8.80
N THR A 307 11.62 18.63 9.10
CA THR A 307 12.98 19.02 9.53
C THR A 307 13.00 19.15 11.05
N ARG A 308 13.24 18.03 11.76
CA ARG A 308 13.22 17.93 13.24
C ARG A 308 11.94 18.45 13.89
#